data_AF-A0A3B6TQB8-F1
#
_entry.id   AF-A0A3B6TQB8-F1
#
_cell.length_a   1.000
_cell.length_b   1.000
_cell.length_c   1.000
_cell.angle_alpha   90.00
_cell.angle_beta   90.00
_cell.angle_gamma   90.00
#
_symmetry.space_group_name_H-M   'P 1'
#
loop_
_entity.id
_entity.type
_entity.pdbx_description
1 polymer ?
#
loop_
_entity_poly.entity_id
_entity_poly.type
_entity_poly.pdbx_seq_one_letter_code
_entity_poly.pdbx_strand_id
1 'polypeptide(L)'
;MLPIRRPPEPVTRGRRITLLTNHFKVSGKPTHEFFYHYHVDLKYKDGHPVKGEGMRRKVMRQLHETYASFLADKQFAYDGETGLCTAGPLPFTTNVFDDVVVDASSGRIAATSGSHGGDGSPGPSDSKRMKPAVDSKIFKVDITLAAKVRMNISSQDALRVLDIILRQHSAKQNCLLVRQSF
;
A
#
# COMPACT_ATOMS: atom_id res chain seq x y z
N MET A 1 12.59 34.82 16.62
CA MET A 1 11.28 34.65 17.29
C MET A 1 11.24 33.26 17.92
N LEU A 2 10.86 33.15 19.20
CA LEU A 2 10.63 31.85 19.84
C LEU A 2 9.24 31.31 19.44
N PRO A 3 9.09 29.99 19.26
CA PRO A 3 7.79 29.39 18.95
C PRO A 3 6.80 29.62 20.10
N ILE A 4 5.57 30.03 19.77
CA ILE A 4 4.48 30.21 20.73
C ILE A 4 4.21 28.86 21.41
N ARG A 5 4.23 28.84 22.76
CA ARG A 5 3.93 27.65 23.57
C ARG A 5 2.56 27.80 24.23
N ARG A 6 1.82 26.70 24.30
CA ARG A 6 0.57 26.66 25.07
C ARG A 6 0.86 26.97 26.55
N PRO A 7 0.10 27.85 27.21
CA PRO A 7 0.19 28.05 28.66
C PRO A 7 0.03 26.72 29.41
N PRO A 8 0.72 26.54 30.55
CA PRO A 8 0.69 25.27 31.30
C PRO A 8 -0.70 24.95 31.86
N GLU A 9 -1.49 25.97 32.17
CA GLU A 9 -2.83 25.79 32.73
C GLU A 9 -3.92 25.83 31.66
N PRO A 10 -4.81 24.82 31.61
CA PRO A 10 -5.97 24.84 30.75
C PRO A 10 -6.98 25.90 31.22
N VAL A 11 -7.79 26.41 30.28
CA VAL A 11 -8.85 27.39 30.59
C VAL A 11 -9.88 26.78 31.54
N THR A 12 -10.22 27.49 32.61
CA THR A 12 -11.10 27.02 33.70
C THR A 12 -12.52 27.60 33.66
N ARG A 13 -12.78 28.56 32.77
CA ARG A 13 -14.06 29.28 32.71
C ARG A 13 -15.15 28.41 32.07
N GLY A 14 -16.34 28.39 32.66
CA GLY A 14 -17.53 27.71 32.14
C GLY A 14 -17.88 26.40 32.85
N ARG A 15 -19.02 25.80 32.47
CA ARG A 15 -19.46 24.51 33.02
C ARG A 15 -18.81 23.36 32.23
N ARG A 16 -18.26 22.38 32.94
CA ARG A 16 -17.71 21.17 32.32
C ARG A 16 -18.84 20.36 31.67
N ILE A 17 -18.58 19.89 30.45
CA ILE A 17 -19.47 19.01 29.70
C ILE A 17 -18.68 17.78 29.25
N THR A 18 -19.35 16.64 29.15
CA THR A 18 -18.78 15.42 28.59
C THR A 18 -18.95 15.46 27.08
N LEU A 19 -17.85 15.29 26.34
CA LEU A 19 -17.84 15.24 24.89
C LEU A 19 -17.34 13.88 24.42
N LEU A 20 -17.98 13.35 23.38
CA LEU A 20 -17.42 12.28 22.57
C LEU A 20 -16.74 12.92 21.35
N THR A 21 -15.69 12.29 20.85
CA THR A 21 -14.99 12.75 19.64
C THR A 21 -14.80 11.59 18.69
N ASN A 22 -14.57 11.90 17.41
CA ASN A 22 -14.17 10.94 16.39
C ASN A 22 -12.66 10.63 16.43
N HIS A 23 -11.99 10.79 17.58
CA HIS A 23 -10.60 10.41 17.77
C HIS A 23 -10.51 9.08 18.49
N PHE A 24 -9.95 8.08 17.81
CA PHE A 24 -9.73 6.75 18.37
C PHE A 24 -8.32 6.67 18.95
N LYS A 25 -8.21 6.33 20.23
CA LYS A 25 -6.92 6.13 20.89
C LYS A 25 -6.27 4.86 20.35
N VAL A 26 -5.19 5.02 19.60
CA VAL A 26 -4.34 3.90 19.18
C VAL A 26 -3.36 3.59 20.31
N SER A 27 -3.46 2.38 20.87
CA SER A 27 -2.50 1.87 21.85
C SER A 27 -2.16 0.43 21.52
N GLY A 28 -0.86 0.12 21.47
CA GLY A 28 -0.35 -1.23 21.36
C GLY A 28 1.00 -1.31 22.06
N LYS A 29 1.33 -2.46 22.65
CA LYS A 29 2.72 -2.74 23.01
C LYS A 29 3.45 -2.99 21.68
N PRO A 30 4.43 -2.16 21.29
CA PRO A 30 5.18 -2.45 20.08
C PRO A 30 5.83 -3.82 20.25
N THR A 31 5.53 -4.76 19.36
CA THR A 31 6.28 -6.04 19.30
C THR A 31 7.74 -5.78 18.94
N HIS A 32 8.01 -4.66 18.26
CA HIS A 32 9.33 -4.18 17.92
C HIS A 32 9.49 -2.71 18.34
N GLU A 33 10.63 -2.40 18.94
CA GLU A 33 10.97 -1.03 19.32
C GLU A 33 11.17 -0.11 18.10
N PHE A 34 11.53 -0.69 16.96
CA PHE A 34 11.86 0.02 15.73
C PHE A 34 11.11 -0.54 14.54
N PHE A 35 10.69 0.37 13.67
CA PHE A 35 10.28 0.10 12.31
C PHE A 35 11.40 0.47 11.35
N TYR A 36 11.42 -0.19 10.20
CA TYR A 36 12.44 0.03 9.19
C TYR A 36 11.75 0.58 7.96
N HIS A 37 12.18 1.76 7.53
CA HIS A 37 11.66 2.45 6.36
C HIS A 37 12.62 2.24 5.20
N TYR A 38 12.06 1.88 4.05
CA TYR A 38 12.76 1.59 2.81
C TYR A 38 12.21 2.49 1.71
N HIS A 39 13.10 2.90 0.81
CA HIS A 39 12.77 3.52 -0.45
C HIS A 39 12.64 2.44 -1.52
N VAL A 40 11.57 2.52 -2.32
CA VAL A 40 11.26 1.63 -3.43
C VAL A 40 11.33 2.44 -4.73
N ASP A 41 12.19 2.01 -5.66
CA ASP A 41 12.15 2.46 -7.04
C ASP A 41 11.60 1.34 -7.92
N LEU A 42 10.51 1.62 -8.62
CA LEU A 42 9.73 0.62 -9.35
C LEU A 42 9.56 1.04 -10.80
N LYS A 43 10.13 0.24 -11.69
CA LYS A 43 10.16 0.47 -13.13
C LYS A 43 9.73 -0.79 -13.88
N TYR A 44 9.31 -0.62 -15.12
CA TYR A 44 9.26 -1.75 -16.05
C TYR A 44 10.69 -2.22 -16.36
N LYS A 45 10.84 -3.47 -16.79
CA LYS A 45 12.17 -4.03 -17.14
C LYS A 45 12.85 -3.28 -18.29
N ASP A 46 12.08 -2.64 -19.16
CA ASP A 46 12.57 -1.73 -20.21
C ASP A 46 13.03 -0.35 -19.70
N GLY A 47 12.94 -0.11 -18.38
CA GLY A 47 13.37 1.13 -17.72
C GLY A 47 12.28 2.21 -17.67
N HIS A 48 11.12 2.01 -18.29
CA HIS A 48 10.05 3.01 -18.24
C HIS A 48 9.40 3.08 -16.85
N PRO A 49 8.97 4.28 -16.41
CA PRO A 49 8.31 4.44 -15.12
C PRO A 49 6.91 3.82 -15.13
N VAL A 50 6.55 3.15 -14.02
CA VAL A 50 5.20 2.59 -13.86
C VAL A 50 4.23 3.68 -13.44
N LYS A 51 3.20 3.89 -14.25
CA LYS A 51 2.08 4.81 -13.96
C LYS A 51 0.95 4.06 -13.24
N GLY A 52 0.36 4.72 -12.26
CA GLY A 52 -0.81 4.23 -11.52
C GLY A 52 -0.44 3.44 -10.25
N GLU A 53 -0.95 3.91 -9.12
CA GLU A 53 -0.76 3.32 -7.79
C GLU A 53 -1.23 1.85 -7.73
N GLY A 54 -2.36 1.53 -8.36
CA GLY A 54 -2.91 0.17 -8.38
C GLY A 54 -1.98 -0.85 -9.01
N MET A 55 -1.27 -0.48 -10.09
CA MET A 55 -0.27 -1.36 -10.70
C MET A 55 0.94 -1.54 -9.78
N ARG A 56 1.47 -0.45 -9.21
CA ARG A 56 2.60 -0.52 -8.26
C ARG A 56 2.30 -1.42 -7.07
N ARG A 57 1.13 -1.27 -6.45
CA ARG A 57 0.67 -2.15 -5.35
C ARG A 57 0.54 -3.60 -5.79
N LYS A 58 0.06 -3.85 -7.02
CA LYS A 58 -0.03 -5.20 -7.58
C LYS A 58 1.35 -5.85 -7.75
N VAL A 59 2.31 -5.10 -8.27
CA VAL A 59 3.71 -5.54 -8.39
C VAL A 59 4.32 -5.83 -7.01
N MET A 60 4.13 -4.95 -6.02
CA MET A 60 4.66 -5.18 -4.67
C MET A 60 4.03 -6.39 -3.99
N ARG A 61 2.73 -6.62 -4.17
CA ARG A 61 2.06 -7.85 -3.70
C ARG A 61 2.69 -9.09 -4.35
N GLN A 62 2.85 -9.08 -5.67
CA GLN A 62 3.47 -10.19 -6.38
C GLN A 62 4.91 -10.44 -5.92
N LEU A 63 5.69 -9.37 -5.70
CA LEU A 63 7.04 -9.46 -5.16
C LEU A 63 7.02 -10.14 -3.79
N HIS A 64 6.10 -9.75 -2.90
CA HIS A 64 5.97 -10.38 -1.58
C HIS A 64 5.65 -11.88 -1.68
N GLU A 65 4.72 -12.24 -2.56
CA GLU A 65 4.30 -13.62 -2.78
C GLU A 65 5.43 -14.48 -3.38
N THR A 66 6.15 -13.96 -4.38
CA THR A 66 7.22 -14.69 -5.07
C THR A 66 8.49 -14.80 -4.22
N TYR A 67 8.83 -13.78 -3.44
CA TYR A 67 10.10 -13.68 -2.70
C TYR A 67 9.92 -13.73 -1.17
N ALA A 68 8.83 -14.32 -0.67
CA ALA A 68 8.51 -14.36 0.76
C ALA A 68 9.67 -14.90 1.63
N SER A 69 10.27 -16.02 1.21
CA SER A 69 11.42 -16.64 1.90
C SER A 69 12.65 -15.73 1.89
N PHE A 70 12.94 -15.06 0.77
CA PHE A 70 14.03 -14.10 0.64
C PHE A 70 13.81 -12.85 1.50
N LEU A 71 12.56 -12.48 1.77
CA LEU A 71 12.18 -11.42 2.69
C LEU A 71 12.12 -11.88 4.16
N ALA A 72 12.60 -13.10 4.47
CA ALA A 72 12.52 -13.73 5.78
C ALA A 72 11.08 -13.78 6.33
N ASP A 73 10.11 -14.02 5.44
CA ASP A 73 8.67 -14.08 5.70
C ASP A 73 8.09 -12.82 6.39
N LYS A 74 8.80 -11.69 6.26
CA LYS A 74 8.38 -10.42 6.85
C LYS A 74 7.20 -9.85 6.10
N GLN A 75 6.22 -9.41 6.88
CA GLN A 75 5.15 -8.56 6.37
C GLN A 75 5.67 -7.14 6.21
N PHE A 76 5.22 -6.47 5.16
CA PHE A 76 5.51 -5.07 4.91
C PHE A 76 4.24 -4.29 4.58
N ALA A 77 4.31 -2.97 4.75
CA ALA A 77 3.32 -2.04 4.23
C ALA A 77 3.97 -1.11 3.21
N TYR A 78 3.29 -0.92 2.08
CA TYR A 78 3.75 -0.09 0.98
C TYR A 78 2.78 1.07 0.79
N ASP A 79 3.30 2.27 0.58
CA ASP A 79 2.50 3.50 0.49
C ASP A 79 1.80 3.68 -0.86
N GLY A 80 2.18 2.89 -1.87
CA GLY A 80 1.66 2.97 -3.24
C GLY A 80 2.59 3.72 -4.20
N GLU A 81 3.61 4.40 -3.68
CA GLU A 81 4.51 5.26 -4.44
C GLU A 81 5.99 4.87 -4.32
N THR A 82 6.60 5.08 -3.14
CA THR A 82 8.05 4.90 -2.90
C THR A 82 8.38 4.44 -1.49
N GLY A 83 7.51 4.65 -0.51
CA GLY A 83 7.72 4.27 0.88
C GLY A 83 7.29 2.85 1.16
N LEU A 84 8.18 2.06 1.75
CA LEU A 84 7.88 0.74 2.31
C LEU A 84 8.32 0.69 3.78
N CYS A 85 7.50 0.10 4.64
CA CYS A 85 7.86 -0.09 6.04
C CYS A 85 7.68 -1.54 6.50
N THR A 86 8.58 -1.99 7.37
CA THR A 86 8.57 -3.35 7.94
C THR A 86 8.72 -3.34 9.45
N ALA A 87 8.15 -4.38 10.06
CA ALA A 87 8.41 -4.74 11.45
C ALA A 87 9.72 -5.53 11.55
N GLY A 88 10.79 -4.87 12.00
CA GLY A 88 12.15 -5.42 11.98
C GLY A 88 12.85 -5.32 10.60
N PRO A 89 14.17 -5.50 10.54
CA PRO A 89 14.94 -5.30 9.30
C PRO A 89 14.71 -6.45 8.32
N LEU A 90 14.68 -6.15 7.02
CA LEU A 90 14.87 -7.10 5.92
C LEU A 90 16.30 -7.69 5.96
N PRO A 91 16.53 -8.88 5.37
CA PRO A 91 17.85 -9.53 5.37
C PRO A 91 18.90 -8.85 4.47
N PHE A 92 18.58 -7.68 3.91
CA PHE A 92 19.46 -6.84 3.10
C PHE A 92 19.22 -5.36 3.40
N THR A 93 20.24 -4.54 3.12
CA THR A 93 20.12 -3.08 3.12
C THR A 93 19.62 -2.58 1.77
N THR A 94 20.14 -3.11 0.67
CA THR A 94 19.69 -2.83 -0.69
C THR A 94 19.58 -4.14 -1.45
N ASN A 95 18.49 -4.32 -2.20
CA ASN A 95 18.36 -5.41 -3.15
C ASN A 95 17.56 -4.98 -4.38
N VAL A 96 17.85 -5.62 -5.50
CA VAL A 96 17.19 -5.43 -6.78
C VAL A 96 16.46 -6.73 -7.15
N PHE A 97 15.19 -6.60 -7.53
CA PHE A 97 14.36 -7.69 -8.03
C PHE A 97 14.01 -7.42 -9.50
N ASP A 98 14.76 -8.01 -10.43
CA ASP A 98 14.65 -7.71 -11.88
C ASP A 98 13.54 -8.50 -12.62
N ASP A 99 12.98 -9.53 -11.99
CA ASP A 99 12.04 -10.47 -12.61
C ASP A 99 10.73 -10.61 -11.81
N VAL A 100 10.10 -9.49 -11.47
CA VAL A 100 8.74 -9.52 -10.89
C VAL A 100 7.73 -9.57 -12.03
N VAL A 101 7.06 -10.70 -12.22
CA VAL A 101 6.11 -10.92 -13.32
C VAL A 101 4.68 -10.75 -12.85
N VAL A 102 3.92 -9.83 -13.46
CA VAL A 102 2.51 -9.59 -13.14
C VAL A 102 1.62 -9.80 -14.37
N ASP A 103 0.59 -10.63 -14.21
CA ASP A 103 -0.41 -10.88 -15.25
C ASP A 103 -1.36 -9.68 -15.43
N ALA A 104 -1.54 -9.23 -16.68
CA ALA A 104 -2.40 -8.09 -17.01
C ALA A 104 -3.92 -8.38 -16.90
N SER A 105 -4.34 -9.64 -16.80
CA SER A 105 -5.75 -10.05 -16.93
C SER A 105 -6.61 -9.90 -15.66
N SER A 106 -6.02 -9.78 -14.47
CA SER A 106 -6.76 -9.86 -13.20
C SER A 106 -7.33 -8.50 -12.72
N GLY A 107 -7.94 -7.73 -13.62
CA GLY A 107 -8.47 -6.37 -13.33
C GLY A 107 -9.86 -6.07 -13.87
N ARG A 108 -10.54 -7.03 -14.50
CA ARG A 108 -11.93 -6.88 -14.94
C ARG A 108 -12.81 -7.79 -14.10
N ILE A 109 -13.14 -7.36 -12.88
CA ILE A 109 -14.36 -7.85 -12.24
C ILE A 109 -15.50 -7.41 -13.15
N ALA A 110 -16.17 -8.40 -13.75
CA ALA A 110 -17.30 -8.21 -14.63
C ALA A 110 -18.45 -7.52 -13.87
N ALA A 111 -18.53 -6.21 -13.98
CA ALA A 111 -19.77 -5.49 -13.77
C ALA A 111 -20.62 -5.64 -15.03
N THR A 112 -21.24 -6.81 -15.20
CA THR A 112 -22.50 -6.92 -15.94
C THR A 112 -23.39 -7.86 -15.15
N SER A 113 -24.14 -7.24 -14.25
CA SER A 113 -25.40 -7.75 -13.74
C SER A 113 -26.20 -8.37 -14.89
N GLY A 114 -26.69 -9.59 -14.66
CA GLY A 114 -27.61 -10.25 -15.57
C GLY A 114 -28.85 -9.40 -15.82
N SER A 115 -29.28 -9.35 -17.07
CA SER A 115 -30.67 -9.08 -17.41
C SER A 115 -31.10 -10.08 -18.46
N HIS A 116 -32.23 -10.72 -18.18
CA HIS A 116 -32.96 -11.63 -19.05
C HIS A 116 -33.44 -10.94 -20.34
N GLY A 117 -33.57 -11.73 -21.42
CA GLY A 117 -34.49 -11.45 -22.52
C GLY A 117 -33.86 -11.46 -23.90
N GLY A 118 -34.22 -12.46 -24.72
CA GLY A 118 -34.01 -12.43 -26.17
C GLY A 118 -33.69 -13.80 -26.76
N ASP A 119 -34.72 -14.54 -27.12
CA ASP A 119 -34.66 -15.73 -27.98
C ASP A 119 -34.05 -15.36 -29.34
N GLY A 120 -32.94 -16.00 -29.71
CA GLY A 120 -32.22 -15.75 -30.95
C GLY A 120 -31.21 -16.85 -31.21
N SER A 121 -31.54 -17.74 -32.16
CA SER A 121 -30.73 -18.90 -32.56
C SER A 121 -29.27 -18.57 -32.89
N PRO A 122 -28.29 -19.42 -32.53
CA PRO A 122 -26.89 -19.17 -32.84
C PRO A 122 -26.57 -19.51 -34.31
N GLY A 123 -26.04 -18.54 -35.05
CA GLY A 123 -25.54 -18.73 -36.41
C GLY A 123 -24.12 -19.35 -36.45
N PRO A 124 -23.70 -19.96 -37.58
CA PRO A 124 -22.49 -20.79 -37.69
C PRO A 124 -21.15 -20.01 -37.77
N SER A 125 -21.09 -18.75 -37.34
CA SER A 125 -19.87 -17.92 -37.39
C SER A 125 -19.31 -17.54 -36.01
N ASP A 126 -19.79 -18.18 -34.95
CA ASP A 126 -19.50 -17.83 -33.55
C ASP A 126 -18.13 -18.33 -33.02
N SER A 127 -17.13 -18.37 -33.90
CA SER A 127 -15.78 -18.84 -33.58
C SER A 127 -14.75 -17.74 -33.76
N LYS A 128 -14.76 -16.69 -32.92
CA LYS A 128 -13.54 -15.90 -32.66
C LYS A 128 -13.63 -14.91 -31.49
N ARG A 129 -14.08 -15.36 -30.32
CA ARG A 129 -13.59 -14.73 -29.07
C ARG A 129 -12.18 -15.28 -28.79
N MET A 130 -11.20 -14.89 -29.61
CA MET A 130 -9.79 -15.07 -29.24
C MET A 130 -9.62 -14.39 -27.90
N LYS A 131 -9.39 -15.18 -26.84
CA LYS A 131 -8.91 -14.68 -25.56
C LYS A 131 -7.72 -13.77 -25.89
N PRO A 132 -7.75 -12.47 -25.57
CA PRO A 132 -6.56 -11.65 -25.69
C PRO A 132 -5.45 -12.35 -24.92
N ALA A 133 -4.27 -12.47 -25.53
CA ALA A 133 -3.10 -13.02 -24.87
C ALA A 133 -2.93 -12.35 -23.51
N VAL A 134 -2.63 -13.15 -22.49
CA VAL A 134 -2.31 -12.63 -21.17
C VAL A 134 -0.93 -11.97 -21.31
N ASP A 135 -0.90 -10.68 -21.59
CA ASP A 135 0.35 -9.93 -21.66
C ASP A 135 0.91 -9.77 -20.25
N SER A 136 1.68 -10.76 -19.78
CA SER A 136 2.44 -10.67 -18.55
C SER A 136 3.50 -9.57 -18.69
N LYS A 137 3.57 -8.66 -17.72
CA LYS A 137 4.58 -7.60 -17.70
C LYS A 137 5.65 -7.91 -16.66
N ILE A 138 6.89 -7.62 -16.99
CA ILE A 138 8.05 -7.83 -16.11
C ILE A 138 8.50 -6.48 -15.56
N PHE A 139 8.73 -6.45 -14.25
CA PHE A 139 9.09 -5.26 -13.50
C PHE A 139 10.41 -5.45 -12.78
N LYS A 140 11.13 -4.32 -12.66
CA LYS A 140 12.30 -4.16 -11.83
C LYS A 140 11.92 -3.37 -10.58
N VAL A 141 12.27 -3.90 -9.42
CA VAL A 141 12.01 -3.27 -8.12
C VAL A 141 13.29 -3.18 -7.32
N ASP A 142 13.71 -1.95 -7.01
CA ASP A 142 14.87 -1.68 -6.16
C ASP A 142 14.37 -1.28 -4.78
N ILE A 143 14.77 -2.00 -3.73
CA ILE A 143 14.40 -1.72 -2.34
C ILE A 143 15.67 -1.37 -1.58
N THR A 144 15.73 -0.17 -1.00
CA THR A 144 16.89 0.34 -0.24
C THR A 144 16.48 0.85 1.12
N LEU A 145 17.18 0.45 2.18
CA LEU A 145 16.97 0.91 3.54
C LEU A 145 17.22 2.42 3.62
N ALA A 146 16.21 3.17 4.02
CA ALA A 146 16.26 4.62 4.15
C ALA A 146 16.48 5.04 5.60
N ALA A 147 15.77 4.42 6.56
CA ALA A 147 15.87 4.79 7.96
C ALA A 147 15.45 3.68 8.93
N LYS A 148 16.07 3.69 10.11
CA LYS A 148 15.59 2.95 11.30
C LYS A 148 14.80 3.92 12.17
N VAL A 149 13.49 3.72 12.26
CA VAL A 149 12.55 4.64 12.90
C VAL A 149 12.15 4.08 14.26
N ARG A 150 12.47 4.81 15.33
CA ARG A 150 11.92 4.51 16.66
C ARG A 150 10.46 4.94 16.71
N MET A 151 9.61 4.10 17.28
CA MET A 151 8.18 4.40 17.40
C MET A 151 7.93 5.44 18.50
N ASN A 152 8.17 6.71 18.17
CA ASN A 152 7.89 7.86 19.01
C ASN A 152 6.91 8.78 18.27
N ILE A 153 5.69 8.90 18.74
CA ILE A 153 4.60 9.68 18.12
C ILE A 153 4.89 11.18 17.97
N SER A 154 5.94 11.71 18.62
CA SER A 154 6.38 13.08 18.41
C SER A 154 7.28 13.26 17.17
N SER A 155 7.73 12.16 16.54
CA SER A 155 8.58 12.22 15.34
C SER A 155 7.74 12.13 14.06
N GLN A 156 8.12 12.95 13.07
CA GLN A 156 7.50 12.93 11.75
C GLN A 156 7.66 11.56 11.07
N ASP A 157 8.80 10.90 11.28
CA ASP A 157 9.06 9.59 10.68
C ASP A 157 8.15 8.49 11.24
N ALA A 158 7.85 8.51 12.54
CA ALA A 158 6.91 7.55 13.12
C ALA A 158 5.49 7.79 12.61
N LEU A 159 5.07 9.05 12.44
CA LEU A 159 3.78 9.40 11.86
C LEU A 159 3.68 8.93 10.40
N ARG A 160 4.76 9.05 9.62
CA ARG A 160 4.83 8.49 8.26
C ARG A 160 4.68 6.98 8.25
N VAL A 161 5.41 6.26 9.12
CA VAL A 161 5.26 4.80 9.23
C VAL A 161 3.82 4.40 9.54
N LEU A 162 3.16 5.10 10.47
CA LEU A 162 1.74 4.87 10.78
C LEU A 162 0.83 5.12 9.59
N ASP A 163 1.02 6.24 8.89
CA ASP A 163 0.23 6.59 7.70
C ASP A 163 0.37 5.53 6.60
N ILE A 164 1.59 5.03 6.34
CA ILE A 164 1.84 3.94 5.39
C ILE A 164 1.10 2.65 5.79
N ILE A 165 1.16 2.27 7.07
CA ILE A 165 0.47 1.08 7.59
C ILE A 165 -1.04 1.20 7.42
N LEU A 166 -1.62 2.35 7.76
CA LEU A 166 -3.06 2.60 7.64
C LEU A 166 -3.50 2.58 6.18
N ARG A 167 -2.76 3.23 5.27
CA ARG A 167 -3.04 3.19 3.82
C ARG A 167 -2.97 1.77 3.27
N GLN A 168 -1.97 1.00 3.67
CA GLN A 168 -1.85 -0.40 3.27
C GLN A 168 -3.04 -1.24 3.77
N HIS A 169 -3.50 -0.99 4.99
CA HIS A 169 -4.67 -1.67 5.57
C HIS A 169 -5.95 -1.35 4.78
N SER A 170 -6.22 -0.07 4.51
CA SER A 170 -7.38 0.34 3.71
C SER A 170 -7.31 -0.21 2.27
N ALA A 171 -6.13 -0.19 1.63
CA ALA A 171 -5.95 -0.76 0.30
C ALA A 171 -6.24 -2.28 0.26
N LYS A 172 -5.90 -3.02 1.33
CA LYS A 172 -6.27 -4.46 1.46
C LYS A 172 -7.77 -4.68 1.59
N GLN A 173 -8.52 -3.69 2.06
CA GLN A 173 -9.99 -3.71 2.15
C GLN A 173 -10.68 -3.22 0.86
N ASN A 174 -9.93 -3.04 -0.23
CA ASN A 174 -10.40 -2.50 -1.51
C ASN A 174 -10.92 -1.05 -1.44
N CYS A 175 -10.46 -0.27 -0.46
CA CYS A 175 -10.72 1.16 -0.38
C CYS A 175 -9.92 1.94 -1.45
N LEU A 176 -10.53 2.96 -2.04
CA LEU A 176 -9.86 3.84 -3.00
C LEU A 176 -9.20 5.01 -2.27
N LEU A 177 -7.88 5.12 -2.37
CA LEU A 177 -7.16 6.21 -1.76
C LEU A 177 -7.38 7.52 -2.54
N VAL A 178 -7.90 8.54 -1.86
CA VAL A 178 -8.08 9.90 -2.39
C VAL A 178 -7.49 10.89 -1.39
N ARG A 179 -6.24 11.31 -1.63
CA ARG A 179 -5.47 12.22 -0.76
C ARG A 179 -5.32 11.69 0.67
N GLN A 180 -6.13 12.18 1.60
CA GLN A 180 -6.13 11.79 3.02
C GLN A 180 -7.35 10.94 3.40
N SER A 181 -8.19 10.60 2.42
CA SER A 181 -9.36 9.75 2.58
C SER A 181 -9.15 8.41 1.88
N PHE A 182 -9.88 7.40 2.33
CA PHE A 182 -9.96 6.07 1.76
C PHE A 182 -11.40 5.55 1.85
#